data_AF-A0A256XW97-F1
#
_entry.id   AF-A0A256XW97-F1
#
_cell.length_a   1.000
_cell.length_b   1.000
_cell.length_c   1.000
_cell.angle_alpha   90.00
_cell.angle_beta   90.00
_cell.angle_gamma   90.00
#
_symmetry.space_group_name_H-M   'P 1'
#
loop_
_entity.id
_entity.type
_entity.pdbx_description
1 polymer ?
#
loop_
_entity_poly.entity_id
_entity_poly.type
_entity_poly.pdbx_seq_one_letter_code
_entity_poly.pdbx_strand_id
1 'polypeptide(L)'
;MKITMSFIKGNKLRDCLTPKLAKKAGKIVGKLHDNIIIHSDLTTSNMIVKEKEIYMIDFGLSFFSTKIEDMAVDIHLFEKALESRHSDIHAQCFDAFIEGYKKTFSKSDKVLKRLEIVRKRGRYKKSI
;
A
#
# COMPACT_ATOMS: atom_id res chain seq x y z
N MET A 1 1.54 -16.44 23.47
CA MET A 1 1.53 -14.96 23.40
C MET A 1 0.12 -14.50 23.03
N LYS A 2 -0.46 -13.53 23.76
CA LYS A 2 -1.81 -12.99 23.50
C LYS A 2 -1.67 -11.49 23.23
N ILE A 3 -2.19 -11.03 22.10
CA ILE A 3 -2.26 -9.61 21.76
C ILE A 3 -3.71 -9.14 21.95
N THR A 4 -3.91 -8.07 22.71
CA THR A 4 -5.21 -7.40 22.86
C THR A 4 -5.08 -6.02 22.22
N MET A 5 -6.04 -5.67 21.36
CA MET A 5 -6.06 -4.39 20.65
C MET A 5 -7.48 -3.85 20.54
N SER A 6 -7.61 -2.55 20.27
CA SER A 6 -8.90 -1.90 20.07
C SER A 6 -9.62 -2.47 18.85
N PHE A 7 -10.92 -2.72 18.99
CA PHE A 7 -11.76 -3.08 17.85
C PHE A 7 -12.14 -1.82 17.05
N ILE A 8 -11.83 -1.82 15.75
CA ILE A 8 -12.17 -0.72 14.85
C ILE A 8 -13.45 -1.10 14.10
N LYS A 9 -14.58 -0.54 14.55
CA LYS A 9 -15.89 -0.70 13.89
C LYS A 9 -15.95 0.13 12.60
N GLY A 10 -15.36 -0.40 11.53
CA GLY A 10 -15.32 0.21 10.19
C GLY A 10 -15.35 -0.85 9.08
N ASN A 11 -15.40 -0.39 7.83
CA ASN A 11 -15.38 -1.26 6.65
C ASN A 11 -13.93 -1.50 6.21
N LYS A 12 -13.59 -2.70 5.73
CA LYS A 12 -12.27 -2.89 5.10
C LYS A 12 -12.20 -2.03 3.84
N LEU A 13 -11.05 -1.44 3.57
CA LEU A 13 -10.84 -0.60 2.39
C LEU A 13 -11.18 -1.36 1.11
N ARG A 14 -10.92 -2.66 1.07
CA ARG A 14 -11.28 -3.53 -0.05
C ARG A 14 -12.77 -3.49 -0.42
N ASP A 15 -13.65 -3.25 0.55
CA ASP A 15 -15.10 -3.34 0.37
C ASP A 15 -15.71 -1.96 0.05
N CYS A 16 -14.92 -0.87 0.16
CA CYS A 16 -15.39 0.50 -0.05
C CYS A 16 -14.38 1.38 -0.82
N LEU A 17 -13.51 0.76 -1.61
CA LEU A 17 -12.41 1.45 -2.29
C LEU A 17 -12.95 2.53 -3.25
N THR A 18 -12.36 3.72 -3.17
CA THR A 18 -12.58 4.82 -4.12
C THR A 18 -11.25 5.50 -4.40
N PRO A 19 -11.09 6.24 -5.51
CA PRO A 19 -9.87 7.02 -5.77
C PRO A 19 -9.51 7.98 -4.61
N LYS A 20 -10.53 8.56 -3.96
CA LYS A 20 -10.32 9.43 -2.79
C LYS A 20 -9.71 8.68 -1.60
N LEU A 21 -10.19 7.46 -1.33
CA LEU A 21 -9.63 6.62 -0.26
C LEU A 21 -8.27 6.05 -0.64
N ALA A 22 -8.05 5.67 -1.90
CA ALA A 22 -6.75 5.22 -2.39
C ALA A 22 -5.69 6.32 -2.23
N LYS A 23 -6.04 7.58 -2.51
CA LYS A 23 -5.18 8.74 -2.25
C LYS A 23 -4.86 8.93 -0.77
N LYS A 24 -5.83 8.68 0.13
CA LYS A 24 -5.58 8.69 1.58
C LYS A 24 -4.64 7.55 1.99
N ALA A 25 -4.83 6.34 1.45
CA ALA A 25 -3.95 5.21 1.68
C ALA A 25 -2.52 5.53 1.23
N GLY A 26 -2.36 6.12 0.03
CA GLY A 26 -1.07 6.57 -0.48
C GLY A 26 -0.36 7.53 0.45
N LYS A 27 -1.08 8.52 1.00
CA LYS A 27 -0.51 9.45 2.00
C LYS A 27 -0.01 8.72 3.25
N ILE A 28 -0.77 7.74 3.75
CA ILE A 28 -0.40 6.96 4.94
C ILE A 28 0.84 6.13 4.67
N VAL A 29 0.88 5.41 3.54
CA VAL A 29 2.05 4.61 3.13
C VAL A 29 3.28 5.49 2.92
N GLY A 30 3.11 6.69 2.35
CA GLY A 30 4.20 7.65 2.25
C GLY A 30 4.78 8.06 3.60
N LYS A 31 3.92 8.27 4.61
CA LYS A 31 4.37 8.52 5.99
C LYS A 31 5.08 7.31 6.60
N LEU A 32 4.62 6.09 6.35
CA LEU A 32 5.30 4.87 6.82
C LEU A 32 6.72 4.80 6.23
N HIS A 33 6.86 4.97 4.91
CA HIS A 33 8.15 4.89 4.22
C HIS A 33 9.08 6.04 4.61
N ASP A 34 8.55 7.25 4.87
CA ASP A 34 9.32 8.38 5.40
C ASP A 34 9.89 8.09 6.80
N ASN A 35 9.18 7.28 7.59
CA ASN A 35 9.61 6.78 8.89
C ASN A 35 10.29 5.41 8.82
N ILE A 36 10.75 4.99 7.62
CA ILE A 36 11.58 3.78 7.44
C ILE A 36 10.78 2.49 7.76
N ILE A 37 9.45 2.55 7.83
CA ILE A 37 8.58 1.39 8.11
C ILE A 37 8.09 0.80 6.79
N ILE A 38 8.37 -0.48 6.58
CA ILE A 38 7.85 -1.29 5.48
C ILE A 38 6.76 -2.19 6.03
N HIS A 39 5.58 -2.23 5.39
CA HIS A 39 4.48 -3.06 5.84
C HIS A 39 4.65 -4.52 5.44
N SER A 40 5.11 -4.77 4.21
CA SER A 40 5.39 -6.10 3.61
C SER A 40 4.19 -7.05 3.40
N ASP A 41 2.99 -6.60 3.79
CA ASP A 41 1.70 -7.21 3.43
C ASP A 41 0.68 -6.11 3.10
N LEU A 42 1.12 -5.15 2.27
CA LEU A 42 0.35 -3.96 1.97
C LEU A 42 -0.81 -4.27 1.03
N THR A 43 -1.97 -4.62 1.60
CA THR A 43 -3.19 -4.92 0.85
C THR A 43 -4.38 -4.07 1.30
N THR A 44 -5.42 -3.97 0.47
CA THR A 44 -6.67 -3.30 0.83
C THR A 44 -7.45 -4.02 1.95
N SER A 45 -7.11 -5.27 2.28
CA SER A 45 -7.72 -6.00 3.41
C SER A 45 -7.12 -5.63 4.76
N ASN A 46 -5.89 -5.09 4.76
CA ASN A 46 -5.14 -4.66 5.95
C ASN A 46 -5.35 -3.17 6.26
N MET A 47 -6.44 -2.60 5.74
CA MET A 47 -6.84 -1.22 5.94
C MET A 47 -8.32 -1.16 6.32
N ILE A 48 -8.66 -0.45 7.39
CA ILE A 48 -10.04 -0.25 7.85
C ILE A 48 -10.41 1.23 7.70
N VAL A 49 -11.55 1.50 7.07
CA VAL A 49 -12.13 2.84 6.91
C VAL A 49 -13.18 3.05 8.00
N LYS A 50 -12.98 4.07 8.84
CA LYS A 50 -13.94 4.53 9.84
C LYS A 50 -13.96 6.06 9.85
N GLU A 51 -15.15 6.66 9.79
CA GLU A 51 -15.33 8.12 9.86
C GLU A 51 -14.46 8.91 8.87
N LYS A 52 -14.28 8.35 7.66
CA LYS A 52 -13.43 8.87 6.57
C LYS A 52 -11.92 8.73 6.81
N GLU A 53 -11.47 8.22 7.95
CA GLU A 53 -10.07 7.92 8.21
C GLU A 53 -9.73 6.46 7.91
N ILE A 54 -8.45 6.21 7.58
CA ILE A 54 -7.93 4.88 7.28
C ILE A 54 -7.01 4.46 8.42
N TYR A 55 -7.28 3.28 8.96
CA TYR A 55 -6.49 2.63 9.99
C TYR A 55 -5.75 1.45 9.36
N MET A 56 -4.43 1.45 9.45
CA MET A 56 -3.59 0.32 9.06
C MET A 56 -3.66 -0.75 10.16
N ILE A 57 -3.81 -2.00 9.77
CA ILE A 57 -3.77 -3.15 10.67
C ILE A 57 -2.78 -4.18 10.15
N ASP A 58 -2.47 -5.17 10.98
CA ASP A 58 -1.61 -6.30 10.63
C ASP A 58 -0.17 -5.93 10.24
N PHE A 59 0.58 -5.44 11.23
CA PHE A 59 2.03 -5.22 11.09
C PHE A 59 2.85 -6.49 11.39
N GLY A 60 2.27 -7.68 11.26
CA GLY A 60 2.92 -8.94 11.68
C GLY A 60 4.19 -9.27 10.89
N LEU A 61 4.31 -8.78 9.66
CA LEU A 61 5.47 -8.97 8.79
C LEU A 61 6.33 -7.70 8.65
N SER A 62 5.88 -6.58 9.22
CA SER A 62 6.50 -5.27 9.04
C SER A 62 7.91 -5.20 9.61
N PHE A 63 8.76 -4.40 8.99
CA PHE A 63 10.15 -4.21 9.41
C PHE A 63 10.66 -2.80 9.08
N PHE A 64 11.77 -2.42 9.71
CA PHE A 64 12.43 -1.15 9.43
C PHE A 64 13.44 -1.30 8.29
N SER A 65 13.33 -0.48 7.23
CA SER A 65 14.31 -0.44 6.15
C SER A 65 14.36 0.90 5.42
N THR A 66 15.59 1.35 5.13
CA THR A 66 15.87 2.54 4.31
C THR A 66 15.99 2.21 2.83
N LYS A 67 15.90 0.92 2.46
CA LYS A 67 16.11 0.48 1.08
C LYS A 67 14.92 0.86 0.20
N ILE A 68 15.24 1.53 -0.90
CA ILE A 68 14.26 1.89 -1.95
C ILE A 68 13.61 0.64 -2.58
N GLU A 69 14.33 -0.49 -2.63
CA GLU A 69 13.79 -1.76 -3.12
C GLU A 69 12.61 -2.23 -2.27
N ASP A 70 12.75 -2.24 -0.93
CA ASP A 70 11.72 -2.74 -0.03
C ASP A 70 10.45 -1.89 -0.10
N MET A 71 10.60 -0.56 -0.17
CA MET A 71 9.49 0.38 -0.39
C MET A 71 8.79 0.17 -1.74
N ALA A 72 9.55 -0.14 -2.80
CA ALA A 72 9.00 -0.39 -4.12
C ALA A 72 8.26 -1.73 -4.17
N VAL A 73 8.77 -2.75 -3.49
CA VAL A 73 8.09 -4.05 -3.32
C VAL A 73 6.78 -3.86 -2.57
N ASP A 74 6.76 -3.05 -1.51
CA ASP A 74 5.54 -2.78 -0.73
C ASP A 74 4.44 -2.13 -1.60
N ILE A 75 4.79 -1.09 -2.37
CA ILE A 75 3.86 -0.47 -3.32
C ILE A 75 3.40 -1.46 -4.41
N HIS A 76 4.30 -2.35 -4.87
CA HIS A 76 3.95 -3.35 -5.86
C HIS A 76 2.95 -4.38 -5.30
N LEU A 77 3.05 -4.76 -4.03
CA LEU A 77 2.06 -5.62 -3.37
C LEU A 77 0.68 -4.95 -3.37
N PHE A 78 0.62 -3.65 -3.08
CA PHE A 78 -0.62 -2.90 -3.12
C PHE A 78 -1.22 -2.83 -4.53
N GLU A 79 -0.39 -2.58 -5.54
CA GLU A 79 -0.79 -2.61 -6.96
C GLU A 79 -1.42 -3.96 -7.33
N LYS A 80 -0.79 -5.08 -6.94
CA LYS A 80 -1.32 -6.43 -7.18
C LYS A 80 -2.61 -6.70 -6.44
N ALA A 81 -2.74 -6.21 -5.21
CA ALA A 81 -3.98 -6.32 -4.45
C ALA A 81 -5.14 -5.59 -5.15
N LEU A 82 -4.87 -4.43 -5.78
CA LEU A 82 -5.86 -3.70 -6.58
C LEU A 82 -6.23 -4.44 -7.86
N GLU A 83 -5.24 -4.92 -8.64
CA GLU A 83 -5.48 -5.69 -9.88
C GLU A 83 -6.36 -6.92 -9.62
N SER A 84 -6.16 -7.60 -8.47
CA SER A 84 -6.85 -8.85 -8.13
C SER A 84 -8.31 -8.67 -7.73
N ARG A 85 -8.64 -7.59 -7.00
CA ARG A 85 -9.97 -7.39 -6.38
C ARG A 85 -10.79 -6.27 -7.00
N HIS A 86 -10.15 -5.34 -7.71
CA HIS A 86 -10.76 -4.09 -8.18
C HIS A 86 -10.43 -3.82 -9.65
N SER A 87 -10.48 -4.85 -10.50
CA SER A 87 -10.06 -4.80 -11.91
C SER A 87 -10.57 -3.57 -12.67
N ASP A 88 -11.80 -3.16 -12.43
CA ASP A 88 -12.46 -2.11 -13.22
C ASP A 88 -12.00 -0.70 -12.84
N ILE A 89 -11.51 -0.51 -11.61
CA ILE A 89 -11.11 0.80 -11.07
C ILE A 89 -9.63 0.85 -10.66
N HIS A 90 -8.89 -0.25 -10.82
CA HIS A 90 -7.53 -0.40 -10.30
C HIS A 90 -6.59 0.72 -10.76
N ALA A 91 -6.63 1.07 -12.06
CA ALA A 91 -5.75 2.09 -12.63
C ALA A 91 -5.98 3.47 -11.99
N GLN A 92 -7.24 3.90 -11.91
CA GLN A 92 -7.61 5.19 -11.31
C GLN A 92 -7.29 5.23 -9.81
N CYS A 93 -7.51 4.12 -9.09
CA CYS A 93 -7.18 4.02 -7.68
C CYS A 93 -5.67 4.03 -7.45
N PHE A 94 -4.91 3.33 -8.28
CA PHE A 94 -3.46 3.29 -8.18
C PHE A 94 -2.84 4.66 -8.48
N ASP A 95 -3.29 5.36 -9.52
CA ASP A 95 -2.85 6.72 -9.82
C ASP A 95 -3.13 7.68 -8.66
N ALA A 96 -4.33 7.61 -8.09
CA ALA A 96 -4.70 8.41 -6.92
C ALA A 96 -3.84 8.05 -5.69
N PHE A 97 -3.53 6.77 -5.47
CA PHE A 97 -2.60 6.31 -4.44
C PHE A 97 -1.21 6.92 -4.64
N ILE A 98 -0.66 6.88 -5.84
CA ILE A 98 0.66 7.44 -6.16
C ILE A 98 0.67 8.95 -5.95
N GLU A 99 -0.40 9.66 -6.33
CA GLU A 99 -0.55 11.09 -6.03
C GLU A 99 -0.53 11.38 -4.52
N GLY A 100 -1.17 10.52 -3.71
CA GLY A 100 -1.12 10.61 -2.26
C GLY A 100 0.26 10.35 -1.69
N TYR A 101 0.93 9.29 -2.17
CA TYR A 101 2.25 8.85 -1.74
C TYR A 101 3.33 9.92 -1.98
N LYS A 102 3.32 10.55 -3.16
CA LYS A 102 4.25 11.64 -3.50
C LYS A 102 4.14 12.85 -2.55
N LYS A 103 2.97 13.11 -1.98
CA LYS A 103 2.74 14.27 -1.09
C LYS A 103 3.34 14.10 0.31
N THR A 104 3.65 12.88 0.73
CA THR A 104 4.12 12.60 2.10
C THR A 104 5.49 11.94 2.16
N PHE A 105 6.09 11.61 1.01
CA PHE A 105 7.44 11.05 0.96
C PHE A 105 8.32 11.74 -0.09
N SER A 106 9.37 12.41 0.38
CA SER A 106 10.28 13.21 -0.45
C SER A 106 11.06 12.38 -1.47
N LYS A 107 11.39 11.13 -1.14
CA LYS A 107 12.14 10.21 -2.04
C LYS A 107 11.23 9.38 -2.93
N SER A 108 9.94 9.72 -3.03
CA SER A 108 8.94 8.98 -3.80
C SER A 108 9.36 8.73 -5.25
N ASP A 109 9.97 9.69 -5.94
CA ASP A 109 10.44 9.51 -7.32
C ASP A 109 11.47 8.38 -7.47
N LYS A 110 12.35 8.19 -6.48
CA LYS A 110 13.32 7.06 -6.49
C LYS A 110 12.61 5.73 -6.34
N VAL A 111 11.59 5.67 -5.47
CA VAL A 111 10.76 4.47 -5.26
C VAL A 111 9.97 4.15 -6.52
N LEU A 112 9.36 5.13 -7.18
CA LEU A 112 8.58 4.91 -8.40
C LEU A 112 9.46 4.47 -9.58
N LYS A 113 10.65 5.06 -9.73
CA LYS A 113 11.63 4.56 -10.71
C LYS A 113 12.01 3.10 -10.43
N ARG A 114 12.14 2.73 -9.14
CA ARG A 114 12.45 1.35 -8.75
C ARG A 114 11.26 0.41 -8.96
N LEU A 115 10.04 0.88 -8.73
CA LEU A 115 8.81 0.13 -8.94
C LEU A 115 8.72 -0.39 -10.39
N GLU A 116 9.13 0.40 -11.38
CA GLU A 116 9.16 -0.06 -12.78
C GLU A 116 10.07 -1.28 -13.00
N ILE A 117 11.17 -1.37 -12.25
CA ILE A 117 12.09 -2.52 -12.30
C ILE A 117 11.46 -3.72 -11.59
N VAL A 118 10.86 -3.50 -10.41
CA VAL A 118 10.18 -4.55 -9.63
C VAL A 118 9.04 -5.17 -10.43
N ARG A 119 8.21 -4.36 -11.09
CA ARG A 119 7.12 -4.80 -11.98
C ARG A 119 7.58 -5.76 -13.07
N LYS A 120 8.75 -5.50 -13.67
CA LYS A 120 9.32 -6.36 -14.73
C LYS A 120 9.76 -7.71 -14.16
N ARG A 121 10.36 -7.73 -12.96
CA ARG A 121 10.83 -8.97 -12.30
C ARG A 121 9.68 -9.90 -11.90
N GLY A 122 8.57 -9.34 -11.43
CA GLY A 122 7.39 -10.12 -11.03
C GLY A 122 6.74 -10.90 -12.19
N ARG A 123 6.92 -10.46 -13.44
CA ARG A 123 6.32 -11.09 -14.63
C ARG A 123 7.04 -12.37 -15.08
N TYR A 124 8.31 -12.57 -14.73
CA TYR A 124 9.09 -13.74 -15.15
C TYR A 124 8.72 -15.03 -14.39
N LYS A 125 7.88 -14.97 -13.35
CA LYS A 125 7.42 -16.17 -12.61
C LYS A 125 6.23 -16.90 -13.25
N LYS A 126 5.66 -16.43 -14.37
CA LYS A 126 4.52 -17.07 -15.06
C LYS A 126 4.88 -17.85 -16.34
N SER A 127 6.16 -18.15 -16.56
CA SER A 127 6.64 -18.80 -17.79
C SER A 127 7.43 -20.09 -17.54
N ILE A 128 7.09 -20.84 -16.49
CA ILE A 128 7.55 -22.21 -16.27
C ILE A 128 6.33 -23.06 -15.93
#